data_AF-A0A0G2I2N8-F1
#
_entry.id   AF-A0A0G2I2N8-F1
#
_cell.length_a   1.000
_cell.length_b   1.000
_cell.length_c   1.000
_cell.angle_alpha   90.00
_cell.angle_beta   90.00
_cell.angle_gamma   90.00
#
_symmetry.space_group_name_H-M   'P 1'
#
loop_
_entity.id
_entity.type
_entity.pdbx_description
1 polymer ?
#
loop_
_entity_poly.entity_id
_entity_poly.type
_entity_poly.pdbx_seq_one_letter_code
_entity_poly.pdbx_strand_id
1 'polypeptide(L)'
;MHELLLFAPVPAKQHHDLLQQLSGLTAMQPTRTFERHLVFKAYRKPGFVKTRPGGSQDVQAPEAQRLNKLLSGGLYYTQVVGNVREGDFGSVQASTSSRSDVAMQGSGEDTDQAQRSLSTGNGAAPAAVEGGYVVANQSWRLEFKDTPEAGARSGVTLRFVGNAKLPSGNILPEMNAWGYNYVSEYVVEGHTFILDDTVLFLHRVLTFPPSNDSGGGVTTTPTEYLPPLDKMMLLDASGAYILQASITVQDSGNPDTLKANSQRLLGLKEHLKSVVKLEPADRLSLDTRVK
;
A
#
# COMPACT_ATOMS: atom_id res chain seq x y z
N MET A 1 -5.77 -0.66 17.06
CA MET A 1 -6.73 -1.38 16.18
C MET A 1 -6.29 -2.83 16.06
N HIS A 2 -7.24 -3.74 15.90
CA HIS A 2 -6.96 -5.14 15.61
C HIS A 2 -7.57 -5.52 14.26
N GLU A 3 -6.86 -6.37 13.52
CA GLU A 3 -7.30 -6.88 12.22
C GLU A 3 -7.56 -8.39 12.33
N LEU A 4 -8.73 -8.82 11.87
CA LEU A 4 -9.09 -10.23 11.70
C LEU A 4 -8.90 -10.60 10.24
N LEU A 5 -8.25 -11.72 9.98
CA LEU A 5 -7.77 -12.09 8.65
C LEU A 5 -8.06 -13.54 8.30
N LEU A 6 -8.42 -13.77 7.04
CA LEU A 6 -8.38 -15.06 6.37
C LEU A 6 -7.75 -14.89 4.99
N PHE A 7 -7.09 -15.94 4.51
CA PHE A 7 -6.35 -15.94 3.26
C PHE A 7 -6.74 -17.14 2.40
N ALA A 8 -6.65 -16.98 1.08
CA ALA A 8 -6.67 -18.11 0.17
C ALA A 8 -5.77 -17.88 -1.04
N PRO A 9 -4.99 -18.89 -1.46
CA PRO A 9 -4.28 -18.85 -2.73
C PRO A 9 -5.29 -19.03 -3.87
N VAL A 10 -5.13 -18.23 -4.92
CA VAL A 10 -5.96 -18.23 -6.12
C VAL A 10 -5.06 -18.44 -7.33
N PRO A 11 -5.15 -19.58 -8.04
CA PRO A 11 -4.41 -19.79 -9.28
C PRO A 11 -4.72 -18.71 -10.32
N ALA A 12 -3.70 -18.29 -11.08
CA ALA A 12 -3.86 -17.26 -12.11
C ALA A 12 -5.01 -17.52 -13.09
N LYS A 13 -5.26 -18.81 -13.42
CA LYS A 13 -6.33 -19.23 -14.33
C LYS A 13 -7.75 -18.93 -13.79
N GLN A 14 -7.92 -18.95 -12.47
CA GLN A 14 -9.22 -18.72 -11.81
C GLN A 14 -9.44 -17.25 -11.44
N HIS A 15 -8.45 -16.39 -11.67
CA HIS A 15 -8.49 -14.98 -11.28
C HIS A 15 -9.70 -14.25 -11.88
N HIS A 16 -9.95 -14.41 -13.19
CA HIS A 16 -11.06 -13.71 -13.87
C HIS A 16 -12.43 -14.18 -13.36
N ASP A 17 -12.62 -15.50 -13.28
CA ASP A 17 -13.87 -16.08 -12.78
C ASP A 17 -14.16 -15.66 -11.34
N LEU A 18 -13.12 -15.62 -10.49
CA LEU A 18 -13.24 -15.17 -9.11
C LEU A 18 -13.61 -13.69 -9.04
N LEU A 19 -13.01 -12.82 -9.86
CA LEU A 19 -13.41 -11.41 -9.90
C LEU A 19 -14.89 -11.25 -10.24
N GLN A 20 -15.40 -12.02 -11.21
CA GLN A 20 -16.81 -11.98 -11.59
C GLN A 20 -17.72 -12.46 -10.44
N GLN A 21 -17.34 -13.56 -9.79
CA GLN A 21 -18.08 -14.11 -8.64
C GLN A 21 -18.09 -13.15 -7.44
N LEU A 22 -16.95 -12.55 -7.11
CA LEU A 22 -16.84 -11.54 -6.07
C LEU A 22 -17.64 -10.28 -6.42
N SER A 23 -17.70 -9.90 -7.69
CA SER A 23 -18.53 -8.77 -8.14
C SER A 23 -20.02 -9.07 -7.94
N GLY A 24 -20.45 -10.29 -8.25
CA GLY A 24 -21.82 -10.75 -8.00
C GLY A 24 -22.15 -10.82 -6.51
N LEU A 25 -21.21 -11.28 -5.68
CA LEU A 25 -21.37 -11.37 -4.24
C LEU A 25 -21.46 -10.00 -3.55
N THR A 26 -20.57 -9.09 -3.93
CA THR A 26 -20.45 -7.76 -3.30
C THR A 26 -21.34 -6.70 -3.94
N ALA A 27 -22.00 -7.04 -5.06
CA ALA A 27 -22.72 -6.10 -5.91
C ALA A 27 -21.86 -4.87 -6.30
N MET A 28 -20.54 -5.07 -6.41
CA MET A 28 -19.54 -4.02 -6.61
C MET A 28 -18.60 -4.41 -7.74
N GLN A 29 -18.18 -3.43 -8.54
CA GLN A 29 -17.13 -3.64 -9.54
C GLN A 29 -15.73 -3.68 -8.87
N PRO A 30 -14.81 -4.55 -9.33
CA PRO A 30 -13.48 -4.64 -8.77
C PRO A 30 -12.77 -3.29 -8.92
N THR A 31 -12.34 -2.72 -7.80
CA THR A 31 -11.54 -1.50 -7.82
C THR A 31 -10.07 -1.90 -7.95
N ARG A 32 -9.46 -1.65 -9.11
CA ARG A 32 -8.04 -1.92 -9.33
C ARG A 32 -7.20 -0.95 -8.51
N THR A 33 -6.24 -1.49 -7.76
CA THR A 33 -5.38 -0.73 -6.85
C THR A 33 -3.94 -1.14 -7.01
N PHE A 34 -3.05 -0.15 -7.01
CA PHE A 34 -1.62 -0.37 -6.92
C PHE A 34 -1.09 0.33 -5.68
N GLU A 35 -0.31 -0.40 -4.90
CA GLU A 35 0.35 0.14 -3.72
C GLU A 35 1.85 -0.08 -3.84
N ARG A 36 2.64 0.99 -3.68
CA ARG A 36 4.08 0.91 -3.51
C ARG A 36 4.40 0.74 -2.03
N HIS A 37 5.18 -0.27 -1.71
CA HIS A 37 5.57 -0.60 -0.33
C HIS A 37 7.08 -0.44 -0.19
N LEU A 38 7.49 0.42 0.74
CA LEU A 38 8.87 0.59 1.17
C LEU A 38 9.07 -0.09 2.52
N VAL A 39 10.05 -0.98 2.60
CA VAL A 39 10.37 -1.74 3.82
C VAL A 39 11.54 -1.09 4.52
N PHE A 40 11.35 -0.83 5.81
CA PHE A 40 12.34 -0.24 6.68
C PHE A 40 12.66 -1.15 7.87
N LYS A 41 13.94 -1.20 8.24
CA LYS A 41 14.44 -1.86 9.44
C LYS A 41 14.81 -0.83 10.48
N ALA A 42 14.25 -0.95 11.68
CA ALA A 42 14.68 -0.14 12.81
C ALA A 42 16.15 -0.43 13.15
N TYR A 43 16.96 0.61 13.32
CA TYR A 43 18.32 0.51 13.81
C TYR A 43 18.50 1.43 15.01
N ARG A 44 19.40 1.04 15.92
CA ARG A 44 19.81 1.93 17.00
C ARG A 44 20.88 2.85 16.45
N LYS A 45 20.61 4.15 16.37
CA LYS A 45 21.66 5.15 16.16
C LYS A 45 22.71 5.00 17.29
N PRO A 46 23.98 4.69 16.96
CA PRO A 46 25.04 4.65 17.97
C PRO A 46 25.11 6.00 18.68
N GLY A 47 25.03 6.01 20.01
CA GLY A 47 25.06 7.24 20.83
C GLY A 47 23.70 7.81 21.24
N PHE A 48 22.58 7.30 20.72
CA PHE A 48 21.25 7.71 21.17
C PHE A 48 20.85 6.93 22.44
N VAL A 49 21.26 7.44 23.60
CA VAL A 49 20.80 6.92 24.90
C VAL A 49 19.34 7.29 25.07
N LYS A 50 18.45 6.31 25.16
CA LYS A 50 17.05 6.56 25.54
C LYS A 50 17.06 7.25 26.89
N THR A 51 16.63 8.52 26.95
CA THR A 51 16.20 9.12 28.21
C THR A 51 15.07 8.23 28.72
N ARG A 52 15.28 7.56 29.86
CA ARG A 52 14.19 6.91 30.60
C ARG A 52 13.08 7.96 30.72
N PRO A 53 11.84 7.68 30.27
CA PRO A 53 10.71 8.51 30.65
C PRO A 53 10.49 8.27 32.14
N GLY A 54 11.19 9.04 32.96
CA GLY A 54 10.98 9.12 34.39
C GLY A 54 10.08 10.33 34.64
N GLY A 55 8.86 10.06 35.10
CA GLY A 55 8.04 11.03 35.82
C GLY A 55 7.03 11.84 34.99
N SER A 56 5.77 11.73 35.45
CA SER A 56 4.61 12.60 35.24
C SER A 56 3.84 12.56 33.91
N GLN A 57 2.62 12.03 34.01
CA GLN A 57 1.40 12.45 33.32
C GLN A 57 1.34 12.39 31.79
N ASP A 58 1.47 11.21 31.22
CA ASP A 58 0.62 10.90 30.06
C ASP A 58 0.24 9.42 30.10
N VAL A 59 -0.96 9.12 30.59
CA VAL A 59 -1.53 7.76 30.59
C VAL A 59 -1.92 7.46 29.15
N GLN A 60 -0.92 7.26 28.29
CA GLN A 60 -1.17 6.74 26.96
C GLN A 60 -1.77 5.34 27.10
N ALA A 61 -2.79 5.05 26.28
CA ALA A 61 -3.42 3.74 26.27
C ALA A 61 -2.35 2.63 26.22
N PRO A 62 -2.53 1.51 26.93
CA PRO A 62 -1.52 0.45 27.03
C PRO A 62 -1.05 -0.06 25.65
N GLU A 63 -1.92 0.03 24.64
CA GLU A 63 -1.59 -0.27 23.24
C GLU A 63 -0.57 0.72 22.63
N ALA A 64 -0.68 2.02 22.92
CA ALA A 64 0.26 3.04 22.43
C ALA A 64 1.63 2.94 23.11
N GLN A 65 1.66 2.61 24.40
CA GLN A 65 2.92 2.32 25.11
C GLN A 65 3.59 1.05 24.56
N ARG A 66 2.80 0.02 24.26
CA ARG A 66 3.28 -1.21 23.60
C ARG A 66 3.83 -0.88 22.21
N LEU A 67 3.10 -0.13 21.39
CA LEU A 67 3.54 0.26 20.05
C LEU A 67 4.88 1.03 20.10
N ASN A 68 5.01 2.03 20.97
CA ASN A 68 6.26 2.77 21.16
C ASN A 68 7.42 1.85 21.56
N LYS A 69 7.17 0.88 22.45
CA LYS A 69 8.17 -0.11 22.85
C LYS A 69 8.58 -1.04 21.71
N LEU A 70 7.63 -1.46 20.87
CA LEU A 70 7.88 -2.36 19.73
C LEU A 70 8.63 -1.64 18.60
N LEU A 71 8.18 -0.44 18.22
CA LEU A 71 8.80 0.41 17.20
C LEU A 71 10.22 0.83 17.62
N SER A 72 10.39 1.27 18.88
CA SER A 72 11.70 1.65 19.43
C SER A 72 12.56 0.45 19.81
N GLY A 73 12.03 -0.77 19.68
CA GLY A 73 12.69 -2.01 20.12
C GLY A 73 13.80 -2.46 19.18
N GLY A 74 13.78 -2.03 17.91
CA GLY A 74 14.70 -2.50 16.88
C GLY A 74 14.36 -3.91 16.36
N LEU A 75 13.15 -4.39 16.64
CA LEU A 75 12.78 -5.80 16.46
C LEU A 75 11.89 -6.07 15.25
N TYR A 76 11.30 -5.06 14.62
CA TYR A 76 10.29 -5.23 13.56
C TYR A 76 10.70 -4.46 12.29
N TYR A 77 10.41 -5.06 11.14
CA TYR A 77 10.30 -4.32 9.89
C TYR A 77 9.03 -3.48 9.92
N THR A 78 9.13 -2.24 9.45
CA THR A 78 7.98 -1.34 9.30
C THR A 78 7.81 -1.01 7.82
N GLN A 79 6.56 -0.87 7.38
CA GLN A 79 6.25 -0.62 5.97
C GLN A 79 5.74 0.80 5.82
N VAL A 80 6.20 1.48 4.78
CA VAL A 80 5.63 2.75 4.33
C VAL A 80 4.93 2.49 2.99
N VAL A 81 3.62 2.71 2.96
CA VAL A 81 2.75 2.37 1.84
C VAL A 81 2.31 3.65 1.15
N GLY A 82 2.39 3.68 -0.17
CA GLY A 82 1.93 4.78 -1.00
C GLY A 82 1.02 4.25 -2.11
N ASN A 83 -0.14 4.86 -2.30
CA ASN A 83 -1.02 4.50 -3.40
C ASN A 83 -0.42 5.08 -4.71
N VAL A 84 -0.35 4.25 -5.74
CA VAL A 84 0.13 4.63 -7.08
C VAL A 84 -0.94 4.30 -8.12
N ARG A 85 -0.94 5.01 -9.24
CA ARG A 85 -1.88 4.79 -10.34
C ARG A 85 -1.20 4.00 -11.44
N GLU A 86 -2.00 3.34 -12.28
CA GLU A 86 -1.48 2.62 -13.44
C GLU A 86 -0.72 3.53 -14.42
N GLY A 87 -1.19 4.76 -14.62
CA GLY A 87 -0.53 5.75 -15.46
C GLY A 87 0.80 6.29 -14.91
N ASP A 88 1.12 6.00 -13.65
CA ASP A 88 2.39 6.41 -13.02
C ASP A 88 3.55 5.48 -13.46
N PHE A 89 3.26 4.29 -13.97
CA PHE A 89 4.28 3.33 -14.37
C PHE A 89 4.81 3.64 -15.77
N GLY A 90 6.14 3.72 -15.90
CA GLY A 90 6.79 4.01 -17.18
C GLY A 90 6.66 5.47 -17.63
N SER A 91 6.02 6.33 -16.83
CA SER A 91 6.02 7.76 -17.05
C SER A 91 7.40 8.30 -16.72
N VAL A 92 8.24 8.45 -17.74
CA VAL A 92 9.46 9.23 -17.63
C VAL A 92 9.02 10.68 -17.56
N GLN A 93 9.43 11.44 -16.52
CA GLN A 93 9.34 12.90 -16.62
C GLN A 93 9.93 13.27 -17.97
N ALA A 94 9.14 13.92 -18.83
CA ALA A 94 9.70 14.58 -19.99
C ALA A 94 10.83 15.45 -19.44
N SER A 95 12.07 14.97 -19.64
CA SER A 95 13.25 15.78 -19.43
C SER A 95 12.92 17.07 -20.16
N THR A 96 13.02 18.18 -19.45
CA THR A 96 12.92 19.53 -19.99
C THR A 96 13.75 19.60 -21.25
N SER A 97 13.14 19.28 -22.39
CA SER A 97 13.65 19.63 -23.69
C SER A 97 13.46 21.12 -23.72
N SER A 98 14.57 21.79 -23.42
CA SER A 98 14.81 23.18 -23.71
C SER A 98 14.03 23.59 -24.96
N ARG A 99 12.86 24.22 -24.75
CA ARG A 99 12.28 25.11 -25.74
C ARG A 99 13.29 26.23 -25.89
N SER A 100 14.21 26.01 -26.81
CA SER A 100 15.03 27.04 -27.41
C SER A 100 14.05 27.80 -28.30
N ASP A 101 13.27 28.69 -27.68
CA ASP A 101 12.37 29.57 -28.41
C ASP A 101 13.23 30.48 -29.28
N VAL A 102 13.21 30.19 -30.58
CA VAL A 102 13.75 31.03 -31.62
C VAL A 102 12.98 32.34 -31.59
N ALA A 103 13.64 33.40 -31.15
CA ALA A 103 13.14 34.76 -31.27
C ALA A 103 12.96 35.10 -32.77
N MET A 104 11.72 35.28 -33.19
CA MET A 104 11.41 36.00 -34.43
C MET A 104 10.63 37.26 -34.08
N GLN A 105 11.35 38.37 -34.21
CA GLN A 105 10.89 39.74 -34.06
C GLN A 105 10.29 40.17 -35.40
N GLY A 106 9.04 40.66 -35.39
CA GLY A 106 8.39 41.19 -36.59
C GLY A 106 7.11 41.96 -36.23
N SER A 107 7.23 43.28 -36.15
CA SER A 107 6.19 44.25 -35.83
C SER A 107 5.15 44.41 -36.93
N GLY A 108 3.90 44.73 -36.55
CA GLY A 108 2.87 45.24 -37.45
C GLY A 108 1.46 45.29 -36.81
N GLU A 109 1.05 46.48 -36.38
CA GLU A 109 -0.33 46.92 -36.07
C GLU A 109 -1.23 46.74 -37.34
N ASP A 110 -2.56 46.69 -37.38
CA ASP A 110 -3.64 47.20 -36.52
C ASP A 110 -5.02 46.66 -37.01
N THR A 111 -6.08 46.86 -36.20
CA THR A 111 -7.52 47.02 -36.53
C THR A 111 -8.51 45.88 -36.89
N ASP A 112 -9.48 45.73 -35.98
CA ASP A 112 -10.96 45.75 -36.11
C ASP A 112 -11.87 44.57 -36.57
N GLN A 113 -12.77 44.25 -35.61
CA GLN A 113 -14.24 44.01 -35.68
C GLN A 113 -14.89 42.68 -36.13
N ALA A 114 -15.77 42.25 -35.22
CA ALA A 114 -17.16 41.77 -35.42
C ALA A 114 -17.45 40.30 -35.82
N GLN A 115 -17.83 39.54 -34.78
CA GLN A 115 -19.12 38.86 -34.58
C GLN A 115 -19.61 37.69 -35.50
N ARG A 116 -20.04 36.63 -34.80
CA ARG A 116 -20.97 35.53 -35.15
C ARG A 116 -20.39 34.30 -35.85
N SER A 117 -20.40 33.15 -35.16
CA SER A 117 -21.51 32.17 -35.26
C SER A 117 -21.19 30.85 -34.55
N LEU A 118 -22.25 30.21 -34.05
CA LEU A 118 -22.33 28.96 -33.31
C LEU A 118 -21.63 27.76 -34.00
N SER A 119 -21.08 26.82 -33.22
CA SER A 119 -21.73 25.52 -32.98
C SER A 119 -20.78 24.45 -32.40
N THR A 120 -21.41 23.58 -31.59
CA THR A 120 -21.08 22.16 -31.41
C THR A 120 -20.04 21.76 -30.36
N GLY A 121 -20.58 21.35 -29.21
CA GLY A 121 -20.29 20.08 -28.53
C GLY A 121 -18.83 19.74 -28.23
N ASN A 122 -18.48 19.73 -26.94
CA ASN A 122 -18.14 18.48 -26.28
C ASN A 122 -18.05 18.68 -24.77
N GLY A 123 -18.85 17.90 -24.03
CA GLY A 123 -18.61 17.66 -22.61
C GLY A 123 -17.29 16.92 -22.47
N ALA A 124 -16.23 17.67 -22.19
CA ALA A 124 -14.96 17.09 -21.80
C ALA A 124 -15.04 16.71 -20.32
N ALA A 125 -15.09 15.41 -20.07
CA ALA A 125 -14.68 14.79 -18.81
C ALA A 125 -13.34 15.41 -18.36
N PRO A 126 -13.08 15.51 -17.04
CA PRO A 126 -11.86 16.16 -16.56
C PRO A 126 -10.65 15.45 -17.15
N ALA A 127 -9.85 16.22 -17.89
CA ALA A 127 -8.61 15.76 -18.50
C ALA A 127 -7.77 15.08 -17.42
N ALA A 128 -7.47 13.80 -17.64
CA ALA A 128 -6.42 13.12 -16.92
C ALA A 128 -5.15 13.95 -17.09
N VAL A 129 -4.69 14.57 -16.01
CA VAL A 129 -3.40 15.24 -15.99
C VAL A 129 -2.37 14.17 -16.34
N GLU A 130 -1.72 14.29 -17.51
CA GLU A 130 -0.51 13.58 -17.90
C GLU A 130 0.64 13.99 -16.97
N GLY A 131 0.49 13.71 -15.67
CA GLY A 131 1.52 13.89 -14.67
C GLY A 131 2.14 12.53 -14.45
N GLY A 132 3.35 12.33 -14.96
CA GLY A 132 4.12 11.15 -14.63
C GLY A 132 4.37 11.05 -13.12
N TYR A 133 4.76 9.86 -12.66
CA TYR A 133 5.13 9.61 -11.28
C TYR A 133 6.19 10.60 -10.80
N VAL A 134 5.84 11.38 -9.78
CA VAL A 134 6.77 12.25 -9.08
C VAL A 134 6.74 11.89 -7.61
N VAL A 135 7.86 11.40 -7.08
CA VAL A 135 7.99 11.03 -5.65
C VAL A 135 7.56 12.18 -4.73
N ALA A 136 7.83 13.43 -5.10
CA ALA A 136 7.44 14.62 -4.35
C ALA A 136 5.92 14.71 -4.04
N ASN A 137 5.08 14.18 -4.94
CA ASN A 137 3.62 14.23 -4.80
C ASN A 137 3.04 12.97 -4.14
N GLN A 138 3.88 11.97 -3.86
CA GLN A 138 3.44 10.70 -3.29
C GLN A 138 3.00 10.91 -1.84
N SER A 139 1.73 10.63 -1.53
CA SER A 139 1.25 10.54 -0.16
C SER A 139 1.63 9.18 0.44
N TRP A 140 2.18 9.19 1.65
CA TRP A 140 2.64 7.99 2.34
C TRP A 140 1.82 7.71 3.61
N ARG A 141 1.69 6.43 3.95
CA ARG A 141 1.18 5.97 5.25
C ARG A 141 2.15 4.96 5.86
N LEU A 142 2.47 5.13 7.13
CA LEU A 142 3.21 4.14 7.91
C LEU A 142 2.24 3.03 8.31
N GLU A 143 2.57 1.79 7.99
CA GLU A 143 1.86 0.60 8.44
C GLU A 143 2.76 -0.23 9.35
N PHE A 144 2.25 -0.48 10.56
CA PHE A 144 2.82 -1.41 11.51
C PHE A 144 1.89 -2.61 11.68
N LYS A 145 2.42 -3.80 11.44
CA LYS A 145 1.71 -5.08 11.58
C LYS A 145 2.47 -5.92 12.61
N ASP A 146 1.85 -6.18 13.76
CA ASP A 146 2.44 -7.03 14.81
C ASP A 146 2.32 -8.51 14.43
N THR A 147 3.11 -9.37 15.09
CA THR A 147 2.99 -10.82 14.97
C THR A 147 1.58 -11.24 15.42
N PRO A 148 0.89 -12.13 14.68
CA PRO A 148 -0.43 -12.61 15.08
C PRO A 148 -0.44 -13.23 16.49
N GLU A 149 -1.59 -13.12 17.16
CA GLU A 149 -1.80 -13.65 18.51
C GLU A 149 -1.60 -15.18 18.53
N ALA A 150 -0.99 -15.67 19.61
CA ALA A 150 -0.71 -17.10 19.77
C ALA A 150 -1.98 -17.83 20.26
N GLY A 151 -2.50 -18.73 19.43
CA GLY A 151 -3.59 -19.62 19.79
C GLY A 151 -4.70 -19.61 18.74
N ALA A 152 -4.87 -20.71 18.03
CA ALA A 152 -5.86 -20.88 16.96
C ALA A 152 -7.33 -20.95 17.44
N ARG A 153 -7.65 -20.45 18.64
CA ARG A 153 -8.97 -20.69 19.28
C ARG A 153 -10.11 -19.97 18.56
N SER A 154 -9.84 -18.91 17.81
CA SER A 154 -10.85 -18.10 17.11
C SER A 154 -11.13 -18.56 15.67
N GLY A 155 -10.34 -19.50 15.12
CA GLY A 155 -10.49 -19.95 13.72
C GLY A 155 -10.09 -18.91 12.65
N VAL A 156 -9.62 -17.72 13.07
CA VAL A 156 -9.21 -16.60 12.22
C VAL A 156 -7.87 -16.05 12.72
N THR A 157 -7.09 -15.44 11.83
CA THR A 157 -5.84 -14.79 12.22
C THR A 157 -6.14 -13.42 12.83
N LEU A 158 -5.71 -13.19 14.07
CA LEU A 158 -5.87 -11.90 14.76
C LEU A 158 -4.50 -11.25 14.97
N ARG A 159 -4.35 -9.99 14.59
CA ARG A 159 -3.13 -9.22 14.86
C ARG A 159 -3.42 -7.77 15.20
N PHE A 160 -2.51 -7.14 15.93
CA PHE A 160 -2.53 -5.69 16.13
C PHE A 160 -1.98 -4.97 14.89
N VAL A 161 -2.67 -3.91 14.47
CA VAL A 161 -2.25 -3.06 13.35
C VAL A 161 -2.28 -1.60 13.77
N GLY A 162 -1.22 -0.87 13.43
CA GLY A 162 -1.12 0.58 13.58
C GLY A 162 -0.96 1.23 12.20
N ASN A 163 -1.68 2.32 11.97
CA ASN A 163 -1.46 3.17 10.80
C ASN A 163 -1.17 4.61 11.24
N ALA A 164 -0.36 5.31 10.47
CA ALA A 164 -0.12 6.74 10.64
C ALA A 164 0.07 7.39 9.27
N LYS A 165 -0.48 8.60 9.08
CA LYS A 165 -0.25 9.36 7.86
C LYS A 165 1.12 10.01 7.93
N LEU A 166 1.87 9.95 6.83
CA LEU A 166 3.18 10.56 6.69
C LEU A 166 3.12 11.76 5.73
N PRO A 167 4.09 12.68 5.79
CA PRO A 167 4.24 13.73 4.80
C PRO A 167 4.34 13.16 3.38
N SER A 168 3.88 13.95 2.40
CA SER A 168 4.11 13.62 1.00
C SER A 168 5.56 13.89 0.61
N GLY A 169 6.10 13.09 -0.31
CA GLY A 169 7.42 13.34 -0.89
C GLY A 169 8.46 12.27 -0.60
N ASN A 170 9.73 12.67 -0.54
CA ASN A 170 10.81 11.76 -0.19
C ASN A 170 10.80 11.51 1.32
N ILE A 171 10.48 10.28 1.75
CA ILE A 171 10.33 9.91 3.16
C ILE A 171 11.62 9.36 3.81
N LEU A 172 12.69 9.19 3.04
CA LEU A 172 13.93 8.62 3.57
C LEU A 172 14.56 9.49 4.66
N PRO A 173 14.68 10.82 4.50
CA PRO A 173 15.29 11.66 5.53
C PRO A 173 14.57 11.54 6.87
N GLU A 174 13.23 11.52 6.85
CA GLU A 174 12.36 11.40 8.02
C GLU A 174 12.51 10.02 8.67
N MET A 175 12.45 8.95 7.88
CA MET A 175 12.63 7.59 8.40
C MET A 175 14.03 7.39 8.99
N ASN A 176 15.06 7.89 8.31
CA ASN A 176 16.43 7.88 8.83
C ASN A 176 16.56 8.73 10.10
N ALA A 177 15.88 9.87 10.19
CA ALA A 177 15.83 10.71 11.39
C ALA A 177 15.21 9.93 12.57
N TRP A 178 14.14 9.18 12.32
CA TRP A 178 13.45 8.32 13.29
C TRP A 178 14.21 7.02 13.63
N GLY A 179 15.35 6.75 13.00
CA GLY A 179 16.17 5.57 13.28
C GLY A 179 15.73 4.33 12.50
N TYR A 180 15.22 4.51 11.28
CA TYR A 180 14.87 3.44 10.36
C TYR A 180 15.76 3.50 9.13
N ASN A 181 16.33 2.36 8.75
CA ASN A 181 17.09 2.21 7.52
C ASN A 181 16.22 1.54 6.46
N TYR A 182 16.34 1.99 5.22
CA TYR A 182 15.71 1.35 4.08
C TYR A 182 16.29 -0.07 3.85
N VAL A 183 15.44 -0.99 3.42
CA VAL A 183 15.80 -2.40 3.17
C VAL A 183 15.46 -2.80 1.75
N SER A 184 14.21 -2.60 1.34
CA SER A 184 13.72 -3.04 0.05
C SER A 184 12.42 -2.35 -0.31
N GLU A 185 12.01 -2.49 -1.57
CA GLU A 185 10.72 -2.04 -2.05
C GLU A 185 10.07 -3.07 -2.97
N TYR A 186 8.75 -3.02 -3.01
CA TYR A 186 7.93 -3.83 -3.90
C TYR A 186 6.63 -3.10 -4.20
N VAL A 187 5.91 -3.58 -5.21
CA VAL A 187 4.58 -3.07 -5.56
C VAL A 187 3.57 -4.19 -5.34
N VAL A 188 2.41 -3.86 -4.80
CA VAL A 188 1.27 -4.75 -4.71
C VAL A 188 0.27 -4.31 -5.76
N GLU A 189 -0.05 -5.23 -6.66
CA GLU A 189 -1.15 -5.09 -7.60
C GLU A 189 -2.33 -5.90 -7.11
N GLY A 190 -3.53 -5.32 -7.10
CA GLY A 190 -4.71 -6.06 -6.70
C GLY A 190 -6.03 -5.41 -7.05
N HIS A 191 -7.10 -6.07 -6.62
CA HIS A 191 -8.47 -5.64 -6.73
C HIS A 191 -9.13 -5.67 -5.35
N THR A 192 -9.76 -4.56 -4.98
CA THR A 192 -10.50 -4.42 -3.73
C THR A 192 -12.00 -4.52 -3.97
N PHE A 193 -12.67 -5.27 -3.10
CA PHE A 193 -14.11 -5.30 -2.95
C PHE A 193 -14.49 -5.04 -1.50
N ILE A 194 -15.65 -4.45 -1.29
CA ILE A 194 -16.19 -4.16 0.03
C ILE A 194 -17.49 -4.92 0.18
N LEU A 195 -17.59 -5.75 1.22
CA LEU A 195 -18.79 -6.50 1.58
C LEU A 195 -19.14 -6.18 3.04
N ASP A 196 -20.13 -5.32 3.23
CA ASP A 196 -20.46 -4.72 4.52
C ASP A 196 -19.22 -4.08 5.17
N ASP A 197 -18.74 -4.63 6.29
CA ASP A 197 -17.52 -4.17 6.99
C ASP A 197 -16.27 -5.00 6.64
N THR A 198 -16.38 -5.93 5.69
CA THR A 198 -15.28 -6.81 5.27
C THR A 198 -14.65 -6.29 3.99
N VAL A 199 -13.33 -6.13 4.02
CA VAL A 199 -12.53 -5.80 2.85
C VAL A 199 -11.99 -7.09 2.25
N LEU A 200 -12.32 -7.33 0.98
CA LEU A 200 -11.76 -8.42 0.19
C LEU A 200 -10.70 -7.84 -0.75
N PHE A 201 -9.46 -8.28 -0.58
CA PHE A 201 -8.33 -7.79 -1.34
C PHE A 201 -7.64 -8.95 -2.06
N LEU A 202 -7.90 -9.06 -3.36
CA LEU A 202 -7.26 -10.03 -4.24
C LEU A 202 -6.01 -9.41 -4.83
N HIS A 203 -4.83 -9.87 -4.43
CA HIS A 203 -3.58 -9.19 -4.76
C HIS A 203 -2.44 -10.14 -5.08
N ARG A 204 -1.42 -9.61 -5.75
CA ARG A 204 -0.13 -10.24 -6.00
C ARG A 204 0.99 -9.23 -5.80
N VAL A 205 2.19 -9.73 -5.53
CA VAL A 205 3.36 -8.89 -5.30
C VAL A 205 4.22 -8.85 -6.56
N LEU A 206 4.55 -7.64 -6.98
CA LEU A 206 5.46 -7.30 -8.05
C LEU A 206 6.78 -6.79 -7.46
N THR A 207 7.89 -7.27 -8.02
CA THR A 207 9.24 -6.84 -7.67
C THR A 207 9.83 -6.02 -8.81
N PHE A 208 10.70 -5.08 -8.43
CA PHE A 208 11.41 -4.25 -9.39
C PHE A 208 12.44 -5.10 -10.14
N PRO A 209 12.66 -4.82 -11.44
CA PRO A 209 13.72 -5.48 -12.20
C PRO A 209 15.08 -5.16 -11.55
N PRO A 210 16.04 -6.11 -11.54
CA PRO A 210 17.37 -5.85 -11.04
C PRO A 210 17.97 -4.71 -11.86
N SER A 211 18.34 -3.62 -11.20
CA SER A 211 18.98 -2.49 -11.86
C SER A 211 20.41 -2.89 -12.21
N ASN A 212 20.74 -2.90 -13.51
CA ASN A 212 22.07 -3.23 -14.01
C ASN A 212 23.18 -2.27 -13.50
N ASP A 213 22.80 -1.11 -12.97
CA ASP A 213 23.73 -0.12 -12.39
C ASP A 213 24.20 -0.46 -10.98
N SER A 214 23.57 -1.45 -10.32
CA SER A 214 23.97 -1.95 -9.01
C SER A 214 24.63 -3.31 -9.17
N GLY A 215 25.95 -3.30 -9.42
CA GLY A 215 26.80 -4.49 -9.34
C GLY A 215 26.67 -5.16 -7.97
N GLY A 216 25.79 -6.16 -7.86
CA GLY A 216 25.63 -7.04 -6.69
C GLY A 216 25.32 -6.34 -5.35
N GLY A 217 24.95 -5.07 -5.35
CA GLY A 217 24.75 -4.26 -4.13
C GLY A 217 23.27 -4.06 -3.79
N VAL A 218 22.93 -4.22 -2.52
CA VAL A 218 21.62 -3.85 -1.96
C VAL A 218 21.35 -2.38 -2.28
N THR A 219 20.23 -2.07 -2.95
CA THR A 219 19.82 -0.69 -3.20
C THR A 219 19.59 -0.01 -1.85
N THR A 220 20.34 1.06 -1.58
CA THR A 220 20.25 1.80 -0.31
C THR A 220 19.21 2.91 -0.36
N THR A 221 18.62 3.15 -1.54
CA THR A 221 17.61 4.18 -1.80
C THR A 221 16.45 3.61 -2.63
N PRO A 222 15.20 3.96 -2.30
CA PRO A 222 14.01 3.74 -3.14
C PRO A 222 14.14 4.38 -4.52
N THR A 223 13.57 3.71 -5.52
CA THR A 223 13.60 4.16 -6.90
C THR A 223 12.81 5.47 -7.07
N GLU A 224 13.37 6.46 -7.75
CA GLU A 224 12.69 7.74 -7.97
C GLU A 224 11.58 7.67 -9.02
N TYR A 225 11.64 6.69 -9.91
CA TYR A 225 10.67 6.46 -10.98
C TYR A 225 10.10 5.06 -10.90
N LEU A 226 8.86 4.89 -11.35
CA LEU A 226 8.27 3.56 -11.49
C LEU A 226 8.59 3.01 -12.88
N PRO A 227 9.22 1.82 -12.98
CA PRO A 227 9.42 1.19 -14.27
C PRO A 227 8.07 0.86 -14.91
N PRO A 228 8.00 0.70 -16.24
CA PRO A 228 6.79 0.23 -16.91
C PRO A 228 6.28 -1.08 -16.28
N LEU A 229 4.96 -1.23 -16.17
CA LEU A 229 4.35 -2.44 -15.57
C LEU A 229 4.80 -3.73 -16.26
N ASP A 230 4.98 -3.71 -17.59
CA ASP A 230 5.42 -4.87 -18.37
C ASP A 230 6.85 -5.33 -18.04
N LYS A 231 7.66 -4.44 -17.42
CA LYS A 231 9.02 -4.76 -16.99
C LYS A 231 9.09 -5.18 -15.51
N MET A 232 7.99 -5.09 -14.77
CA MET A 232 7.93 -5.59 -13.41
C MET A 232 7.97 -7.12 -13.40
N MET A 233 8.62 -7.69 -12.40
CA MET A 233 8.68 -9.14 -12.23
C MET A 233 7.68 -9.59 -11.18
N LEU A 234 7.11 -10.78 -11.36
CA LEU A 234 6.27 -11.40 -10.34
C LEU A 234 7.17 -11.97 -9.23
N LEU A 235 6.80 -11.76 -7.97
CA LEU A 235 7.48 -12.41 -6.85
C LEU A 235 7.36 -13.94 -6.94
N ASP A 236 6.18 -14.42 -7.33
CA ASP A 236 5.90 -15.82 -7.60
C ASP A 236 5.73 -16.04 -9.11
N ALA A 237 6.62 -16.85 -9.70
CA ALA A 237 6.60 -17.20 -11.11
C ALA A 237 5.31 -17.92 -11.54
N SER A 238 4.56 -18.51 -10.60
CA SER A 238 3.25 -19.12 -10.89
C SER A 238 2.18 -18.09 -11.29
N GLY A 239 2.38 -16.81 -10.93
CA GLY A 239 1.42 -15.74 -11.12
C GLY A 239 0.15 -15.88 -10.27
N ALA A 240 0.18 -16.72 -9.23
CA ALA A 240 -0.94 -16.86 -8.29
C ALA A 240 -1.24 -15.55 -7.56
N TYR A 241 -2.51 -15.36 -7.25
CA TYR A 241 -3.01 -14.27 -6.43
C TYR A 241 -3.30 -14.79 -5.03
N ILE A 242 -3.34 -13.87 -4.07
CA ILE A 242 -3.74 -14.12 -2.70
C ILE A 242 -5.02 -13.32 -2.46
N LEU A 243 -6.10 -14.01 -2.15
CA LEU A 243 -7.31 -13.38 -1.63
C LEU A 243 -7.13 -13.20 -0.13
N GLN A 244 -7.16 -11.94 0.33
CA GLN A 244 -7.19 -11.58 1.74
C GLN A 244 -8.57 -11.06 2.09
N ALA A 245 -9.23 -11.68 3.06
CA ALA A 245 -10.45 -11.14 3.68
C ALA A 245 -10.08 -10.54 5.03
N SER A 246 -10.36 -9.25 5.23
CA SER A 246 -10.01 -8.55 6.47
C SER A 246 -11.15 -7.72 7.04
N ILE A 247 -11.20 -7.68 8.37
CA ILE A 247 -12.06 -6.77 9.15
C ILE A 247 -11.18 -6.04 10.14
N THR A 248 -11.24 -4.71 10.14
CA THR A 248 -10.48 -3.87 11.08
C THR A 248 -11.40 -3.42 12.22
N VAL A 249 -11.07 -3.82 13.44
CA VAL A 249 -11.76 -3.46 14.67
C VAL A 249 -11.00 -2.34 15.38
N GLN A 250 -11.68 -1.20 15.57
CA GLN A 250 -11.12 -0.03 16.26
C GLN A 250 -10.97 -0.28 17.77
N ASP A 251 -12.06 -0.73 18.40
CA ASP A 251 -12.12 -1.01 19.83
C ASP A 251 -11.94 -2.52 20.11
N SER A 252 -10.69 -2.90 20.37
CA SER A 252 -10.31 -4.23 20.81
C SER A 252 -10.51 -4.50 22.29
N GLY A 253 -10.90 -3.49 23.07
CA GLY A 253 -11.19 -3.65 24.49
C GLY A 253 -12.47 -4.44 24.74
N ASN A 254 -13.37 -4.51 23.76
CA ASN A 254 -14.62 -5.24 23.84
C ASN A 254 -14.48 -6.66 23.22
N PRO A 255 -14.49 -7.74 24.02
CA PRO A 255 -14.37 -9.10 23.49
C PRO A 255 -15.60 -9.54 22.66
N ASP A 256 -16.75 -8.91 22.84
CA ASP A 256 -17.97 -9.29 22.12
C ASP A 256 -17.94 -8.79 20.67
N THR A 257 -17.38 -7.60 20.43
CA THR A 257 -17.17 -7.08 19.07
C THR A 257 -16.18 -7.98 18.32
N LEU A 258 -15.11 -8.42 18.97
CA LEU A 258 -14.12 -9.32 18.39
C LEU A 258 -14.75 -10.68 18.00
N LYS A 259 -15.56 -11.26 18.89
CA LYS A 259 -16.28 -12.51 18.61
C LYS A 259 -17.28 -12.37 17.47
N ALA A 260 -18.07 -11.29 17.46
CA ALA A 260 -19.06 -11.04 16.41
C ALA A 260 -18.40 -10.88 15.04
N ASN A 261 -17.31 -10.12 14.95
CA ASN A 261 -16.55 -9.95 13.70
C ASN A 261 -15.87 -11.26 13.26
N SER A 262 -15.37 -12.06 14.21
CA SER A 262 -14.82 -13.39 13.90
C SER A 262 -15.89 -14.31 13.30
N GLN A 263 -17.08 -14.36 13.91
CA GLN A 263 -18.20 -15.14 13.39
C GLN A 263 -18.64 -14.68 12.01
N ARG A 264 -18.66 -13.37 11.75
CA ARG A 264 -18.95 -12.82 10.41
C ARG A 264 -17.93 -13.31 9.38
N LEU A 265 -16.64 -13.24 9.70
CA LEU A 265 -15.57 -13.68 8.80
C LEU A 265 -15.62 -15.20 8.54
N LEU A 266 -16.00 -15.99 9.55
CA LEU A 266 -16.25 -17.43 9.40
C LEU A 266 -17.51 -17.73 8.57
N GLY A 267 -18.57 -16.93 8.71
CA GLY A 267 -19.75 -17.01 7.85
C GLY A 267 -19.40 -16.74 6.39
N LEU A 268 -18.57 -15.73 6.14
CA LEU A 268 -18.04 -15.44 4.81
C LEU A 268 -17.18 -16.59 4.26
N LYS A 269 -16.35 -17.21 5.10
CA LYS A 269 -15.60 -18.43 4.74
C LYS A 269 -16.52 -19.55 4.27
N GLU A 270 -17.61 -19.85 4.98
CA GLU A 270 -18.54 -20.90 4.54
C GLU A 270 -19.29 -20.51 3.26
N HIS A 271 -19.65 -19.24 3.10
CA HIS A 271 -20.31 -18.75 1.88
C HIS A 271 -19.40 -18.89 0.64
N LEU A 272 -18.11 -18.57 0.79
CA LEU A 272 -17.12 -18.63 -0.29
C LEU A 272 -16.51 -20.01 -0.51
N LYS A 273 -16.82 -21.00 0.33
CA LYS A 273 -16.18 -22.34 0.32
C LYS A 273 -16.26 -23.09 -1.02
N SER A 274 -17.32 -22.86 -1.79
CA SER A 274 -17.51 -23.47 -3.12
C SER A 274 -16.60 -22.85 -4.18
N VAL A 275 -16.17 -21.60 -3.96
CA VAL A 275 -15.38 -20.79 -4.87
C VAL A 275 -13.91 -20.82 -4.48
N VAL A 276 -13.62 -20.56 -3.20
CA VAL A 276 -12.28 -20.39 -2.67
C VAL A 276 -12.23 -20.80 -1.20
N LYS A 277 -11.15 -21.51 -0.82
CA LYS A 277 -10.98 -22.01 0.54
C LYS A 277 -10.20 -21.01 1.40
N LEU A 278 -10.93 -20.17 2.14
CA LEU A 278 -10.36 -19.22 3.10
C LEU A 278 -9.84 -19.95 4.36
N GLU A 279 -8.58 -19.72 4.71
CA GLU A 279 -7.92 -20.33 5.87
C GLU A 279 -7.15 -19.27 6.68
N PRO A 280 -6.98 -19.47 7.99
CA PRO A 280 -6.09 -18.62 8.78
C PRO A 280 -4.65 -18.82 8.28
N ALA A 281 -3.89 -17.73 8.25
CA ALA A 281 -2.48 -17.78 7.89
C ALA A 281 -1.64 -18.38 9.01
N ASP A 282 -0.55 -19.03 8.60
CA ASP A 282 0.49 -19.44 9.53
C ASP A 282 1.12 -18.22 10.22
N ARG A 283 1.24 -18.31 11.54
CA ARG A 283 1.71 -17.20 12.39
C ARG A 283 3.14 -16.79 12.06
N LEU A 284 4.01 -17.75 11.76
CA LEU A 284 5.42 -17.47 11.48
C LEU A 284 5.63 -16.86 10.10
N SER A 285 4.71 -17.14 9.18
CA SER A 285 4.69 -16.55 7.83
C SER A 285 4.31 -15.07 7.85
N LEU A 286 3.59 -14.61 8.88
CA LEU A 286 3.21 -13.21 9.10
C LEU A 286 4.09 -12.50 10.15
N ASP A 287 5.19 -13.12 10.58
CA ASP A 287 6.09 -12.51 11.55
C ASP A 287 6.98 -11.47 10.88
N THR A 288 6.74 -10.20 11.21
CA THR A 288 7.48 -9.04 10.68
C THR A 288 8.76 -8.75 11.45
N ARG A 289 9.15 -9.62 12.39
CA ARG A 289 10.38 -9.44 13.18
C ARG A 289 11.63 -9.56 12.33
N VAL A 290 12.62 -8.73 12.64
CA VAL A 290 13.97 -8.83 12.11
C VAL A 290 14.58 -10.14 12.58
N LYS A 291 14.87 -11.04 11.63
CA LYS A 291 15.66 -12.25 11.87
C LYS A 291 17.15 -11.94 11.83
#